data_AF-A0A2V9YJB5-F1
#
_entry.id   AF-A0A2V9YJB5-F1
#
_cell.length_a   1.000
_cell.length_b   1.000
_cell.length_c   1.000
_cell.angle_alpha   90.00
_cell.angle_beta   90.00
_cell.angle_gamma   90.00
#
_symmetry.space_group_name_H-M   'P 1'
#
loop_
_entity.id
_entity.type
_entity.pdbx_description
1 polymer ?
#
loop_
_entity_poly.entity_id
_entity_poly.type
_entity_poly.pdbx_seq_one_letter_code
_entity_poly.pdbx_strand_id
1 'polypeptide(L)' 'MSRAFRLGVFIVATLLIFAAGVFWIGKKQFLFSSTYRLQVDFQNVAGLNAGSEVRVGGIHEGTIREIQLPKKP' A
#
# COMPACT_ATOMS: atom_id res chain seq x y z
N MET A 1 -18.87 32.18 -22.25
CA MET A 1 -17.82 31.18 -21.90
C MET A 1 -17.40 30.45 -23.17
N SER A 2 -16.12 30.53 -23.55
CA SER A 2 -15.63 29.84 -24.75
C SER A 2 -15.65 28.32 -24.55
N ARG A 3 -15.88 27.55 -25.62
CA ARG A 3 -15.91 26.07 -25.56
C ARG A 3 -14.59 25.49 -25.02
N ALA A 4 -13.47 26.13 -25.35
CA ALA A 4 -12.14 25.76 -24.87
C ALA A 4 -11.98 25.91 -23.35
N PHE A 5 -12.52 26.98 -22.76
CA PHE A 5 -12.46 27.17 -21.31
C PHE A 5 -13.23 26.07 -20.56
N ARG A 6 -14.43 25.71 -21.03
CA ARG A 6 -15.23 24.63 -20.44
C ARG A 6 -14.54 23.26 -20.56
N LEU A 7 -13.86 23.01 -21.67
CA LEU A 7 -13.07 21.78 -21.85
C LEU A 7 -11.88 21.72 -20.90
N GLY A 8 -11.16 22.84 -20.73
CA GLY A 8 -10.05 22.94 -19.78
C GLY A 8 -10.50 22.64 -18.34
N VAL A 9 -11.61 23.23 -17.90
CA VAL A 9 -12.18 22.96 -16.57
C VAL A 9 -12.56 21.49 -16.41
N PHE A 10 -13.16 20.87 -17.42
CA PHE A 10 -13.51 19.44 -17.37
C PHE A 10 -12.29 18.55 -17.19
N ILE A 11 -11.23 18.77 -17.98
CA ILE A 11 -9.99 17.99 -17.90
C ILE A 11 -9.35 18.13 -16.52
N VAL A 12 -9.23 19.35 -16.01
CA VAL A 12 -8.62 19.61 -14.69
C VAL A 12 -9.46 18.96 -13.58
N ALA A 13 -10.78 19.07 -13.63
CA ALA A 13 -11.67 18.46 -12.64
C ALA A 13 -11.51 16.92 -12.63
N THR A 14 -11.51 16.29 -13.80
CA THR A 14 -11.30 14.83 -13.91
C THR A 14 -9.93 14.42 -13.39
N LEU A 15 -8.88 15.16 -13.71
CA LEU A 15 -7.53 14.87 -13.25
C LEU A 15 -7.41 14.96 -11.73
N LEU A 16 -8.04 15.97 -11.11
CA LEU A 16 -8.08 16.12 -9.66
C LEU A 16 -8.82 14.96 -8.98
N ILE A 17 -9.97 14.54 -9.53
CA ILE A 17 -10.72 13.39 -9.03
C ILE A 17 -9.88 12.12 -9.14
N PHE A 18 -9.22 11.91 -10.28
CA PHE A 18 -8.37 10.75 -10.51
C PHE A 18 -7.18 10.72 -9.53
N ALA A 19 -6.49 11.85 -9.36
CA ALA A 19 -5.41 11.99 -8.39
C ALA A 19 -5.90 11.68 -6.97
N ALA A 20 -7.03 12.25 -6.54
CA ALA A 20 -7.61 11.98 -5.23
C ALA A 20 -7.91 10.48 -5.02
N GLY A 21 -8.43 9.79 -6.04
CA GLY A 21 -8.65 8.35 -6.03
C GLY A 21 -7.35 7.55 -5.83
N VAL A 22 -6.31 7.87 -6.60
CA VAL A 22 -4.99 7.22 -6.48
C VAL A 22 -4.37 7.44 -5.10
N PHE A 23 -4.42 8.66 -4.57
CA PHE A 23 -3.91 8.96 -3.23
C PHE A 23 -4.68 8.20 -2.14
N TRP A 24 -6.00 8.07 -2.26
CA TRP A 24 -6.80 7.32 -1.30
C TRP A 24 -6.44 5.83 -1.32
N ILE A 25 -6.30 5.23 -2.51
CA ILE A 25 -5.88 3.84 -2.66
C ILE A 25 -4.46 3.66 -2.08
N GLY A 26 -3.50 4.51 -2.47
CA GLY A 26 -2.12 4.45 -1.99
C GLY A 26 -1.96 4.60 -0.47
N LYS A 27 -2.81 5.40 0.18
CA LYS A 27 -2.82 5.51 1.65
C LYS A 27 -3.21 4.19 2.34
N LYS A 28 -4.13 3.41 1.76
CA LYS A 28 -4.56 2.11 2.34
C LYS A 28 -3.46 1.05 2.31
N GLN A 29 -2.54 1.13 1.36
CA GLN A 29 -1.42 0.19 1.19
C GLN A 29 -0.13 0.68 1.87
N PHE A 30 -0.22 1.63 2.82
CA PHE A 30 0.93 2.23 3.52
C PHE A 30 2.02 2.80 2.61
N LEU A 31 1.75 3.05 1.33
CA LEU A 31 2.76 3.52 0.36
C LEU A 31 3.29 4.93 0.67
N PHE A 32 2.53 5.71 1.42
CA PHE A 32 2.87 7.07 1.83
C PHE A 32 3.18 7.20 3.33
N SER A 33 3.13 6.09 4.08
CA SER A 33 3.49 6.08 5.51
C SER A 33 4.97 5.73 5.66
N SER A 34 5.64 6.38 6.62
CA SER A 34 7.00 6.01 7.01
C SER A 34 6.96 4.66 7.72
N THR A 35 7.16 3.57 6.98
CA THR A 35 7.28 2.22 7.53
C THR A 35 8.74 1.88 7.81
N TYR A 36 8.98 0.92 8.70
CA TYR A 36 10.30 0.34 8.93
C TYR A 36 10.26 -1.16 8.62
N ARG A 37 11.41 -1.72 8.25
CA ARG A 37 11.55 -3.16 8.06
C ARG A 37 12.05 -3.79 9.35
N LEU A 38 11.28 -4.74 9.87
CA LEU A 38 11.67 -5.59 10.98
C LEU A 38 11.92 -7.00 10.44
N GLN A 39 13.00 -7.64 10.89
CA GLN A 39 13.28 -9.04 10.63
C GLN A 39 13.21 -9.80 11.94
N VAL A 40 12.60 -10.98 11.89
CA VAL A 40 12.42 -11.88 13.03
C VAL A 40 12.54 -13.31 12.53
N ASP A 41 13.17 -14.15 13.34
CA ASP A 41 13.33 -15.56 13.03
C ASP A 41 12.20 -16.36 13.67
N PHE A 42 11.61 -17.26 12.88
CA PHE A 42 10.57 -18.18 13.33
C PHE A 42 11.00 -19.61 13.08
N GLN A 43 10.63 -20.51 13.98
CA GLN A 43 10.86 -21.96 13.81
C GLN A 43 9.97 -22.56 12.72
N ASN A 44 8.80 -21.96 12.47
CA ASN A 44 7.85 -22.40 11.45
C ASN A 44 7.12 -21.19 10.86
N VAL A 45 7.06 -21.14 9.53
CA VAL A 45 6.36 -20.11 8.75
C VAL A 45 5.25 -20.69 7.88
N ALA A 46 4.85 -21.95 8.11
CA ALA A 46 3.79 -22.62 7.37
C ALA A 46 2.48 -21.82 7.42
N GLY A 47 1.91 -21.54 6.25
CA GLY A 47 0.68 -20.75 6.10
C GLY A 47 0.89 -19.23 6.04
N LEU A 48 2.12 -18.74 6.22
CA LEU A 48 2.46 -17.34 5.97
C LEU A 48 2.86 -17.13 4.51
N ASN A 49 2.39 -16.03 3.93
CA ASN A 49 2.74 -15.61 2.58
C ASN A 49 3.21 -14.15 2.58
N ALA A 50 3.92 -13.76 1.52
CA ALA A 50 4.14 -12.35 1.24
C ALA A 50 2.76 -11.66 1.06
N GLY A 51 2.57 -10.52 1.73
CA GLY A 51 1.30 -9.81 1.79
C GLY A 51 0.37 -10.21 2.94
N SER A 52 0.72 -11.21 3.77
CA SER A 52 -0.06 -11.51 4.99
C SER A 52 -0.03 -10.34 5.99
N GLU A 53 -1.16 -10.10 6.66
CA GLU A 53 -1.30 -9.00 7.64
C GLU A 53 -0.43 -9.22 8.88
N VAL A 54 0.24 -8.15 9.32
CA VAL A 54 0.89 -8.08 10.63
C VAL A 54 -0.02 -7.27 11.55
N ARG A 55 -0.35 -7.86 12.71
CA ARG A 55 -1.24 -7.24 13.69
C ARG A 55 -0.54 -7.03 15.03
N VAL A 56 -0.76 -5.87 15.63
CA VAL A 56 -0.29 -5.53 16.99
C VAL A 56 -1.50 -5.25 17.85
N GLY A 57 -1.68 -6.03 18.93
CA GLY A 57 -2.86 -5.89 19.80
C GLY A 57 -4.20 -6.12 19.07
N GLY A 58 -4.20 -6.83 17.94
CA GLY A 58 -5.38 -7.07 17.10
C GLY A 58 -5.62 -6.03 16.00
N ILE A 59 -4.85 -4.94 15.96
CA ILE A 59 -4.96 -3.88 14.93
C ILE A 59 -3.99 -4.18 13.80
N HIS A 60 -4.43 -3.98 12.55
CA HIS A 60 -3.58 -4.12 11.36
C HIS A 60 -2.56 -2.97 11.28
N GLU A 61 -1.27 -3.32 11.39
CA GLU A 61 -0.17 -2.34 11.46
C GLU A 61 0.90 -2.57 10.37
N GLY A 62 0.75 -3.61 9.55
CA GLY A 62 1.70 -3.87 8.46
C GLY A 62 1.43 -5.14 7.68
N THR A 63 2.41 -5.53 6.86
CA THR A 63 2.32 -6.71 5.99
C THR A 63 3.67 -7.39 5.87
N ILE A 64 3.65 -8.72 5.72
CA ILE A 64 4.86 -9.52 5.46
C ILE A 64 5.38 -9.18 4.07
N ARG A 65 6.60 -8.65 3.97
CA ARG A 65 7.20 -8.30 2.68
C ARG A 65 7.83 -9.50 1.98
N GLU A 66 8.55 -10.33 2.72
CA GLU A 66 9.32 -11.45 2.20
C GLU A 66 9.57 -12.48 3.31
N ILE A 67 9.66 -13.75 2.94
CA ILE A 67 10.04 -14.86 3.82
C ILE A 67 11.33 -15.45 3.27
N GLN A 68 12.41 -15.37 4.05
CA GLN A 68 13.70 -15.93 3.67
C GLN A 68 13.88 -17.28 4.35
N LEU A 69 13.95 -18.35 3.54
CA LEU A 69 14.24 -19.69 4.05
C LEU A 69 15.75 -19.88 4.20
N PRO A 70 16.22 -20.59 5.25
CA PRO A 70 17.63 -20.87 5.42
C PRO A 70 18.17 -21.65 4.21
N LYS A 71 19.38 -21.30 3.77
CA LYS A 71 20.05 -21.93 2.61
C LYS A 71 20.39 -23.41 2.82
N LYS A 72 20.31 -23.92 4.06
CA LYS A 72 20.62 -25.30 4.43
C LYS A 72 19.50 -25.83 5.33
N PRO A 73 19.05 -27.08 5.11
CA PRO A 73 18.05 -27.73 5.96
C PRO A 73 18.58 -28.00 7.37
#